data_AF-A0A6V7TB53-F1
#
_entry.id   AF-A0A6V7TB53-F1
#
_cell.length_a   1.000
_cell.length_b   1.000
_cell.length_c   1.000
_cell.angle_alpha   90.00
_cell.angle_beta   90.00
_cell.angle_gamma   90.00
#
_symmetry.space_group_name_H-M   'P 1'
#
loop_
_entity.id
_entity.type
_entity.pdbx_description
1 polymer ?
#
loop_
_entity_poly.entity_id
_entity_poly.type
_entity_poly.pdbx_seq_one_letter_code
_entity_poly.pdbx_strand_id
1 'polypeptide(L)'
;MNYFYLFILLLFLYTELYLCENEKKNELFSNSELENIGGSAGGIITGSSNLSAHTNPHPSITNVAGDIIHGLKNASPPVVELNEEALIDPDIICERDYNIPCPEDYTYIGSVHKTDDEICAPSPTYDGPCIGEELNIKNMSDARKENWSMKCKTSWPCRKCVRDYTSFCPEKWNKVEGTIRSCKPSRDYMGPCKYQINFSGYNIEMLSDWSLKCEAWWACDHIDLFPDCPDSDVPITAAATRWRLMKNYQ
;
A
#
# COMPACT_ATOMS: atom_id res chain seq x y z
N MET A 1 5.49 30.86 -34.54
CA MET A 1 5.33 29.40 -34.65
C MET A 1 5.40 28.76 -33.27
N ASN A 2 4.30 28.75 -32.49
CA ASN A 2 4.28 27.99 -31.21
C ASN A 2 2.89 27.73 -30.61
N TYR A 3 1.85 28.48 -31.00
CA TYR A 3 0.49 28.21 -30.51
C TYR A 3 -0.14 26.93 -31.07
N PHE A 4 0.25 26.52 -32.28
CA PHE A 4 -0.26 25.29 -32.90
C PHE A 4 0.27 24.03 -32.19
N TYR A 5 1.55 24.02 -31.78
CA TYR A 5 2.12 22.91 -31.02
C TYR A 5 1.53 22.83 -29.60
N LEU A 6 1.31 23.97 -28.93
CA LEU A 6 0.69 24.00 -27.61
C LEU A 6 -0.76 23.51 -27.65
N PHE A 7 -1.51 23.85 -28.70
CA PHE A 7 -2.89 23.38 -28.90
C PHE A 7 -2.94 21.88 -29.20
N ILE A 8 -1.98 21.35 -29.97
CA ILE A 8 -1.85 19.90 -30.19
C ILE A 8 -1.50 19.18 -28.89
N LEU A 9 -0.58 19.71 -28.06
CA LEU A 9 -0.21 19.12 -26.77
C LEU A 9 -1.38 19.10 -25.78
N LEU A 10 -2.16 20.18 -25.75
CA LEU A 10 -3.40 20.26 -24.95
C LEU A 10 -4.49 19.30 -25.45
N LEU A 11 -4.63 19.14 -26.77
CA LEU A 11 -5.53 18.14 -27.35
C LEU A 11 -5.11 16.70 -27.01
N PHE A 12 -3.82 16.39 -27.09
CA PHE A 12 -3.30 15.07 -26.69
C PHE A 12 -3.52 14.78 -25.20
N LEU A 13 -3.23 15.75 -24.32
CA LEU A 13 -3.48 15.63 -22.88
C LEU A 13 -4.98 15.49 -22.56
N TYR A 14 -5.83 16.21 -23.30
CA TYR A 14 -7.28 16.11 -23.14
C TYR A 14 -7.81 14.76 -23.64
N THR A 15 -7.26 14.19 -24.72
CA THR A 15 -7.64 12.84 -25.17
C THR A 15 -7.16 11.73 -24.23
N GLU A 16 -5.98 11.86 -23.61
CA GLU A 16 -5.47 10.93 -22.58
C GLU A 16 -6.35 10.97 -21.32
N LEU A 17 -6.76 12.16 -20.88
CA LEU A 17 -7.70 12.32 -19.76
C LEU A 17 -9.11 11.79 -20.09
N TYR A 18 -9.61 12.01 -21.32
CA TYR A 18 -10.94 11.56 -21.74
C TYR A 18 -11.03 10.03 -21.96
N LEU A 19 -9.90 9.38 -22.27
CA LEU A 19 -9.80 7.91 -22.31
C LEU A 19 -9.87 7.28 -20.92
N CYS A 20 -9.41 8.00 -19.88
CA CYS A 20 -9.42 7.54 -18.50
C CYS A 20 -10.82 7.56 -17.85
N GLU A 21 -11.75 8.37 -18.36
CA GLU A 21 -13.09 8.56 -17.75
C GLU A 21 -14.19 7.63 -18.34
N ASN A 22 -13.85 6.80 -19.34
CA ASN A 22 -14.83 5.97 -20.05
C ASN A 22 -14.62 4.44 -19.92
N GLU A 23 -13.89 3.95 -18.91
CA GLU A 23 -13.98 2.54 -18.50
C GLU A 23 -15.35 2.28 -17.86
N LYS A 24 -16.35 2.08 -18.73
CA LYS A 24 -17.65 1.51 -18.38
C LYS A 24 -17.43 0.20 -17.62
N LYS A 25 -18.20 0.05 -16.52
CA LYS A 25 -18.53 -1.23 -15.88
C LYS A 25 -18.96 -2.24 -16.95
N ASN A 26 -18.02 -2.98 -17.50
CA ASN A 26 -18.28 -4.21 -18.24
C ASN A 26 -18.10 -5.35 -17.25
N GLU A 27 -19.08 -6.26 -17.23
CA GLU A 27 -19.01 -7.46 -16.41
C GLU A 27 -17.69 -8.17 -16.65
N LEU A 28 -16.97 -8.45 -15.56
CA LEU A 28 -15.55 -8.78 -15.53
C LEU A 28 -15.19 -10.08 -16.29
N PHE A 29 -16.18 -10.89 -16.70
CA PHE A 29 -15.98 -12.09 -17.51
C PHE A 29 -17.19 -12.42 -18.38
N SER A 30 -16.97 -12.81 -19.63
CA SER A 30 -17.98 -13.50 -20.43
C SER A 30 -18.22 -14.90 -19.83
N ASN A 31 -19.47 -15.39 -19.85
CA ASN A 31 -19.78 -16.76 -19.42
C ASN A 31 -18.93 -17.82 -20.18
N SER A 32 -18.48 -17.52 -21.41
CA SER A 32 -17.61 -18.40 -22.19
C SER A 32 -16.16 -18.46 -21.69
N GLU A 33 -15.68 -17.45 -20.95
CA GLU A 33 -14.32 -17.41 -20.43
C GLU A 33 -14.19 -18.22 -19.14
N LEU A 34 -15.23 -18.20 -18.30
CA LEU A 34 -15.35 -19.03 -17.10
C LEU A 34 -15.35 -20.54 -17.41
N GLU A 35 -15.91 -20.96 -18.55
CA GLU A 35 -15.90 -22.35 -19.00
C GLU A 35 -14.48 -22.88 -19.29
N ASN A 36 -13.53 -22.00 -19.65
CA ASN A 36 -12.19 -22.38 -20.09
C ASN A 36 -11.12 -22.36 -18.99
N ILE A 37 -11.40 -21.77 -17.83
CA ILE A 37 -10.43 -21.68 -16.71
C ILE A 37 -10.12 -23.07 -16.12
N GLY A 38 -11.10 -23.97 -16.14
CA GLY A 38 -10.93 -25.38 -15.73
C GLY A 38 -10.47 -26.33 -16.84
N GLY A 39 -10.68 -25.96 -18.11
CA GLY A 39 -10.37 -26.81 -19.26
C GLY A 39 -8.86 -27.01 -19.49
N SER A 40 -8.04 -25.99 -19.22
CA SER A 40 -6.59 -26.05 -19.42
C SER A 40 -5.88 -27.03 -18.47
N ALA A 41 -6.37 -27.21 -17.23
CA ALA A 41 -5.82 -28.20 -16.30
C ALA A 41 -6.19 -29.64 -16.71
N GLY A 42 -7.40 -29.85 -17.26
CA GLY A 42 -7.84 -31.16 -17.77
C GLY A 42 -7.18 -31.59 -19.09
N GLY A 43 -6.83 -30.63 -19.95
CA GLY A 43 -6.12 -30.89 -21.20
C GLY A 43 -4.69 -31.40 -21.01
N ILE A 44 -3.98 -30.94 -19.96
CA ILE A 44 -2.61 -31.37 -19.65
C ILE A 44 -2.56 -32.84 -19.24
N ILE A 45 -3.59 -33.35 -18.53
CA ILE A 45 -3.66 -34.77 -18.13
C ILE A 45 -3.93 -35.69 -19.33
N THR A 46 -4.65 -35.20 -20.33
CA THR A 46 -4.99 -35.97 -21.54
C THR A 46 -3.80 -36.09 -22.50
N GLY A 47 -2.92 -35.08 -22.55
CA GLY A 47 -1.71 -35.08 -23.39
C GLY A 47 -0.60 -36.03 -22.92
N SER A 48 -0.63 -36.49 -21.66
CA SER A 48 0.37 -37.42 -21.10
C SER A 48 -0.06 -38.89 -21.11
N SER A 49 -1.24 -39.21 -21.64
CA SER A 49 -1.80 -40.57 -21.62
C SER A 49 -1.72 -41.26 -22.99
N ASN A 50 -0.51 -41.39 -23.55
CA ASN A 50 -0.22 -42.45 -24.53
C ASN A 50 0.27 -43.71 -23.80
N LEU A 51 -0.50 -44.16 -22.81
CA LEU A 51 -0.35 -45.47 -22.20
C LEU A 51 -1.69 -46.19 -22.26
N SER A 52 -1.69 -47.29 -23.02
CA SER A 52 -2.70 -48.32 -23.24
C SER A 52 -4.05 -48.13 -22.52
N ALA A 53 -5.09 -47.97 -23.33
CA ALA A 53 -6.49 -47.94 -22.93
C ALA A 53 -6.88 -49.19 -22.10
N HIS A 54 -7.23 -48.98 -20.84
CA HIS A 54 -8.18 -49.83 -20.13
C HIS A 54 -9.49 -49.04 -20.00
N THR A 55 -10.51 -49.51 -20.70
CA THR A 55 -11.86 -48.95 -20.70
C THR A 55 -12.55 -49.19 -19.35
N ASN A 56 -12.61 -48.17 -18.51
CA ASN A 56 -13.58 -48.09 -17.42
C ASN A 56 -14.61 -47.00 -17.77
N PRO A 57 -15.93 -47.30 -17.78
CA PRO A 57 -16.97 -46.35 -18.17
C PRO A 57 -17.36 -45.43 -17.01
N HIS A 58 -16.38 -44.82 -16.34
CA HIS A 58 -16.64 -43.78 -15.35
C HIS A 58 -16.33 -42.43 -16.00
N PRO A 59 -17.30 -41.49 -16.06
CA PRO A 59 -17.06 -40.18 -16.65
C PRO A 59 -15.92 -39.50 -15.91
N SER A 60 -14.87 -39.17 -16.67
CA SER A 60 -13.71 -38.41 -16.22
C SER A 60 -14.17 -37.02 -15.78
N ILE A 61 -14.28 -36.79 -14.48
CA ILE A 61 -14.68 -35.49 -13.92
C ILE A 61 -13.44 -34.57 -13.94
N THR A 62 -13.16 -33.98 -15.10
CA THR A 62 -11.95 -33.18 -15.35
C THR A 62 -12.08 -31.70 -14.99
N ASN A 63 -13.21 -31.27 -14.41
CA ASN A 63 -13.43 -29.85 -14.08
C ASN A 63 -14.09 -29.62 -12.71
N VAL A 64 -13.62 -30.32 -11.68
CA VAL A 64 -14.12 -30.16 -10.31
C VAL A 64 -14.03 -28.70 -9.82
N ALA A 65 -12.97 -27.97 -10.20
CA ALA A 65 -12.82 -26.56 -9.83
C ALA A 65 -13.87 -25.66 -10.51
N GLY A 66 -14.17 -25.88 -11.79
CA GLY A 66 -15.21 -25.16 -12.51
C GLY A 66 -16.60 -25.45 -11.95
N ASP A 67 -16.88 -26.69 -11.58
CA ASP A 67 -18.16 -27.09 -10.98
C ASP A 67 -18.38 -26.42 -9.62
N ILE A 68 -17.33 -26.29 -8.81
CA ILE A 68 -17.39 -25.55 -7.53
C ILE A 68 -17.67 -24.06 -7.77
N ILE A 69 -16.97 -23.42 -8.70
CA ILE A 69 -17.18 -22.01 -9.05
C ILE A 69 -18.61 -21.78 -9.58
N HIS A 70 -19.10 -22.70 -10.41
CA HIS A 70 -20.46 -22.63 -10.95
C HIS A 70 -21.54 -22.83 -9.86
N GLY A 71 -21.24 -23.64 -8.83
CA GLY A 71 -22.06 -23.78 -7.64
C GLY A 71 -22.11 -22.50 -6.79
N LEU A 72 -21.00 -21.77 -6.68
CA LEU A 72 -20.91 -20.50 -5.95
C LEU A 72 -21.71 -19.37 -6.62
N LYS A 73 -21.89 -19.40 -7.95
CA LYS A 73 -22.72 -18.42 -8.68
C LYS A 73 -24.18 -18.40 -8.20
N ASN A 74 -24.68 -19.56 -7.76
CA ASN A 74 -26.06 -19.72 -7.30
C ASN A 74 -26.19 -19.66 -5.76
N ALA A 75 -25.07 -19.53 -5.04
CA ALA A 75 -25.10 -19.35 -3.60
C ALA A 75 -25.43 -17.89 -3.28
N SER A 76 -26.44 -17.66 -2.45
CA SER A 76 -26.69 -16.31 -1.91
C SER A 76 -25.48 -15.86 -1.09
N PRO A 77 -25.05 -14.59 -1.17
CA PRO A 77 -23.99 -14.07 -0.34
C PRO A 77 -24.28 -14.37 1.13
N PRO A 78 -23.27 -14.78 1.93
CA PRO A 78 -23.47 -14.94 3.36
C PRO A 78 -23.94 -13.60 3.94
N VAL A 79 -24.94 -13.64 4.80
CA VAL A 79 -25.34 -12.47 5.58
C VAL A 79 -24.23 -12.23 6.59
N VAL A 80 -23.36 -11.26 6.30
CA VAL A 80 -22.32 -10.80 7.22
C VAL A 80 -22.94 -9.71 8.09
N GLU A 81 -23.19 -10.00 9.36
CA GLU A 81 -23.48 -8.98 10.36
C GLU A 81 -22.16 -8.26 10.68
N LEU A 82 -21.93 -7.10 10.04
CA LEU A 82 -20.80 -6.23 10.36
C LEU A 82 -21.12 -5.50 11.66
N ASN A 83 -20.32 -5.71 12.69
CA ASN A 83 -20.36 -4.86 13.87
C ASN A 83 -19.71 -3.51 13.53
N GLU A 84 -20.51 -2.49 13.28
CA GLU A 84 -20.05 -1.12 12.99
C GLU A 84 -19.19 -0.54 14.13
N GLU A 85 -19.38 -0.99 15.38
CA GLU A 85 -18.58 -0.57 16.54
C GLU A 85 -17.19 -1.23 16.56
N ALA A 86 -16.99 -2.28 15.74
CA ALA A 86 -15.70 -2.93 15.52
C ALA A 86 -15.03 -2.49 14.20
N LEU A 87 -15.70 -1.63 13.41
CA LEU A 87 -15.09 -0.90 12.31
C LEU A 87 -14.24 0.23 12.92
N ILE A 88 -13.09 -0.15 13.47
CA ILE A 88 -11.99 0.75 13.67
C ILE A 88 -11.58 1.16 12.26
N ASP A 89 -11.81 2.42 11.88
CA ASP A 89 -11.14 3.03 10.72
C ASP A 89 -9.69 2.60 10.82
N PRO A 90 -9.14 1.82 9.86
CA PRO A 90 -7.79 1.33 9.98
C PRO A 90 -6.89 2.54 10.07
N ASP A 91 -6.53 2.92 11.30
CA ASP A 91 -5.49 3.91 11.57
C ASP A 91 -4.35 3.53 10.64
N ILE A 92 -4.04 4.40 9.68
CA ILE A 92 -2.98 4.11 8.73
C ILE A 92 -1.69 4.18 9.55
N ILE A 93 -1.26 3.02 10.07
CA ILE A 93 -0.07 2.89 10.89
C ILE A 93 1.13 3.01 9.95
N CYS A 94 1.84 4.13 10.04
CA CYS A 94 3.03 4.41 9.25
C CYS A 94 3.96 5.40 9.97
N GLU A 95 5.20 5.49 9.52
CA GLU A 95 6.09 6.56 9.96
C GLU A 95 5.64 7.87 9.33
N ARG A 96 5.38 8.89 10.14
CA ARG A 96 4.98 10.22 9.66
C ARG A 96 6.20 10.98 9.15
N ASP A 97 6.06 11.62 7.98
CA ASP A 97 7.12 12.45 7.41
C ASP A 97 7.01 13.89 7.89
N TYR A 98 7.64 14.17 9.02
CA TYR A 98 7.68 15.52 9.58
C TYR A 98 8.64 16.49 8.84
N ASN A 99 9.34 16.04 7.79
CA ASN A 99 10.07 16.94 6.90
C ASN A 99 9.13 17.69 5.95
N ILE A 100 7.93 17.15 5.72
CA ILE A 100 6.88 17.86 5.00
C ILE A 100 6.34 18.97 5.91
N PRO A 101 6.22 20.22 5.41
CA PRO A 101 5.90 21.36 6.24
C PRO A 101 4.54 21.20 6.92
N CYS A 102 3.50 20.87 6.14
CA CYS A 102 2.13 20.83 6.62
C CYS A 102 1.57 19.40 6.70
N PRO A 103 0.61 19.17 7.60
CA PRO A 103 -0.16 17.93 7.63
C PRO A 103 -1.08 17.83 6.41
N GLU A 104 -1.68 16.65 6.25
CA GLU A 104 -2.78 16.43 5.31
C GLU A 104 -3.91 17.44 5.60
N ASP A 105 -4.62 17.83 4.54
CA ASP A 105 -5.66 18.87 4.57
C ASP A 105 -5.20 20.25 5.06
N TYR A 106 -3.89 20.51 5.09
CA TYR A 106 -3.33 21.85 5.34
C TYR A 106 -2.42 22.27 4.19
N THR A 107 -2.55 23.53 3.77
CA THR A 107 -1.76 24.14 2.71
C THR A 107 -0.71 25.07 3.30
N TYR A 108 0.53 24.91 2.86
CA TYR A 108 1.61 25.81 3.24
C TYR A 108 1.44 27.16 2.54
N ILE A 109 1.27 28.24 3.32
CA ILE A 109 1.07 29.60 2.81
C ILE A 109 2.30 30.49 3.04
N GLY A 110 3.34 29.98 3.70
CA GLY A 110 4.58 30.70 3.99
C GLY A 110 4.41 31.79 5.06
N SER A 111 5.22 32.84 4.96
CA SER A 111 5.22 33.95 5.91
C SER A 111 4.14 34.97 5.57
N VAL A 112 3.04 34.96 6.34
CA VAL A 112 1.93 35.92 6.20
C VAL A 112 2.17 37.21 6.99
N HIS A 113 2.95 37.13 8.08
CA HIS A 113 3.27 38.27 8.95
C HIS A 113 4.66 38.84 8.64
N LYS A 114 4.99 40.04 9.18
CA LYS A 114 6.33 40.66 9.04
C LYS A 114 7.43 39.90 9.78
N THR A 115 7.05 38.89 10.55
CA THR A 115 7.91 37.89 11.19
C THR A 115 8.15 36.73 10.22
N ASP A 116 9.33 36.12 10.24
CA ASP A 116 9.65 34.92 9.43
C ASP A 116 8.85 33.69 9.90
N ASP A 117 7.52 33.74 9.83
CA ASP A 117 6.63 32.66 10.21
C ASP A 117 6.46 31.65 9.08
N GLU A 118 6.17 30.42 9.44
CA GLU A 118 5.99 29.31 8.51
C GLU A 118 4.58 28.77 8.75
N ILE A 119 3.60 29.28 8.00
CA ILE A 119 2.18 29.02 8.28
C ILE A 119 1.61 27.93 7.36
N CYS A 120 0.86 27.02 7.98
CA CYS A 120 -0.03 26.06 7.35
C CYS A 120 -1.48 26.48 7.63
N ALA A 121 -2.26 26.74 6.58
CA ALA A 121 -3.70 27.03 6.70
C ALA A 121 -4.53 25.79 6.38
N PRO A 122 -5.68 25.58 7.06
CA PRO A 122 -6.57 24.47 6.75
C PRO A 122 -7.10 24.60 5.32
N SER A 123 -7.20 23.47 4.62
CA SER A 123 -7.81 23.40 3.30
C SER A 123 -9.32 23.65 3.40
N PRO A 124 -9.99 24.02 2.30
CA PRO A 124 -11.45 24.15 2.28
C PRO A 124 -12.20 22.85 2.58
N THR A 125 -11.53 21.69 2.49
CA THR A 125 -12.11 20.36 2.71
C THR A 125 -11.89 19.85 4.13
N TYR A 126 -11.07 20.53 4.94
CA TYR A 126 -10.82 20.13 6.31
C TYR A 126 -12.06 20.34 7.19
N ASP A 127 -12.53 19.26 7.83
CA ASP A 127 -13.74 19.24 8.67
C ASP A 127 -13.45 18.88 10.15
N GLY A 128 -12.16 18.83 10.52
CA GLY A 128 -11.72 18.42 11.84
C GLY A 128 -11.85 19.50 12.93
N PRO A 129 -11.46 19.18 14.18
CA PRO A 129 -11.62 20.05 15.35
C PRO A 129 -10.93 21.41 15.27
N CYS A 130 -9.91 21.57 14.42
CA CYS A 130 -9.10 22.78 14.31
C CYS A 130 -9.52 23.65 13.12
N ILE A 131 -10.80 23.62 12.74
CA ILE A 131 -11.31 24.31 11.54
C ILE A 131 -11.09 25.82 11.66
N GLY A 132 -10.47 26.41 10.64
CA GLY A 132 -10.08 27.83 10.64
C GLY A 132 -8.89 28.18 11.54
N GLU A 133 -8.25 27.21 12.21
CA GLU A 133 -7.01 27.43 12.96
C GLU A 133 -5.79 27.32 12.03
N GLU A 134 -5.00 28.38 11.94
CA GLU A 134 -3.68 28.35 11.30
C GLU A 134 -2.63 27.69 12.21
N LEU A 135 -1.75 26.89 11.62
CA LEU A 135 -0.64 26.25 12.30
C LEU A 135 0.68 26.94 11.93
N ASN A 136 1.36 27.52 12.91
CA ASN A 136 2.74 27.97 12.75
C ASN A 136 3.70 26.80 13.03
N ILE A 137 4.34 26.29 12.00
CA ILE A 137 5.25 25.13 12.06
C ILE A 137 6.69 25.53 12.41
N LYS A 138 6.99 26.82 12.50
CA LYS A 138 8.34 27.31 12.77
C LYS A 138 8.88 26.73 14.07
N ASN A 139 10.05 26.10 14.01
CA ASN A 139 10.74 25.48 15.15
C ASN A 139 9.88 24.45 15.92
N MET A 140 8.88 23.85 15.27
CA MET A 140 8.05 22.81 15.87
C MET A 140 8.79 21.47 15.79
N SER A 141 9.01 20.81 16.94
CA SER A 141 9.60 19.46 16.97
C SER A 141 8.60 18.42 16.49
N ASP A 142 9.11 17.26 16.04
CA ASP A 142 8.30 16.11 15.60
C ASP A 142 7.26 15.70 16.66
N ALA A 143 7.65 15.63 17.94
CA ALA A 143 6.74 15.33 19.04
C ALA A 143 5.63 16.39 19.20
N ARG A 144 5.88 17.67 18.87
CA ARG A 144 4.83 18.70 18.88
C ARG A 144 3.91 18.54 17.69
N LYS A 145 4.45 18.24 16.50
CA LYS A 145 3.65 17.95 15.29
C LYS A 145 2.73 16.76 15.51
N GLU A 146 3.24 15.69 16.12
CA GLU A 146 2.46 14.51 16.51
C GLU A 146 1.31 14.86 17.47
N ASN A 147 1.61 15.56 18.56
CA ASN A 147 0.58 15.98 19.52
C ASN A 147 -0.49 16.88 18.91
N TRP A 148 -0.08 17.77 18.01
CA TRP A 148 -1.01 18.62 17.29
C TRP A 148 -1.89 17.82 16.32
N SER A 149 -1.31 16.84 15.62
CA SER A 149 -2.02 15.90 14.73
C SER A 149 -3.16 15.21 15.47
N MET A 150 -2.86 14.63 16.64
CA MET A 150 -3.86 13.96 17.48
C MET A 150 -4.97 14.92 17.94
N LYS A 151 -4.62 16.16 18.33
CA LYS A 151 -5.61 17.17 18.74
C LYS A 151 -6.54 17.55 17.58
N CYS A 152 -5.98 17.75 16.40
CA CYS A 152 -6.68 18.27 15.23
C CYS A 152 -7.24 17.17 14.32
N LYS A 153 -7.09 15.89 14.69
CA LYS A 153 -7.57 14.74 13.90
C LYS A 153 -7.17 14.83 12.42
N THR A 154 -5.95 15.29 12.16
CA THR A 154 -5.29 15.25 10.86
C THR A 154 -3.89 14.69 11.09
N SER A 155 -3.24 14.20 10.04
CA SER A 155 -1.93 13.57 10.15
C SER A 155 -0.95 14.15 9.16
N TRP A 156 0.35 14.13 9.49
CA TRP A 156 1.36 14.26 8.44
C TRP A 156 1.32 13.05 7.52
N PRO A 157 1.67 13.22 6.23
CA PRO A 157 1.72 12.11 5.30
C PRO A 157 2.71 11.04 5.76
N CYS A 158 2.46 9.80 5.34
CA CYS A 158 3.40 8.70 5.57
C CYS A 158 4.70 8.94 4.80
N ARG A 159 5.82 8.60 5.42
CA ARG A 159 7.15 8.61 4.81
C ARG A 159 7.22 7.56 3.71
N LYS A 160 7.46 8.00 2.47
CA LYS A 160 7.56 7.13 1.29
C LYS A 160 9.01 6.76 1.03
N CYS A 161 9.44 5.62 1.58
CA CYS A 161 10.80 5.11 1.37
C CYS A 161 10.88 3.60 1.48
N VAL A 162 11.90 3.03 0.83
CA VAL A 162 12.29 1.63 1.03
C VAL A 162 13.16 1.54 2.28
N ARG A 163 12.79 0.62 3.17
CA ARG A 163 13.43 0.44 4.48
C ARG A 163 14.65 -0.46 4.36
N ASP A 164 15.75 -0.06 4.99
CA ASP A 164 16.95 -0.90 5.11
C ASP A 164 16.76 -1.94 6.22
N TYR A 165 16.16 -3.09 5.89
CA TYR A 165 16.08 -4.20 6.83
C TYR A 165 17.41 -4.96 6.98
N THR A 166 18.47 -4.62 6.24
CA THR A 166 19.79 -5.22 6.45
C THR A 166 20.41 -4.72 7.74
N SER A 167 20.14 -3.45 8.10
CA SER A 167 20.50 -2.84 9.38
C SER A 167 20.05 -3.68 10.58
N PHE A 168 20.95 -3.81 11.56
CA PHE A 168 20.82 -4.79 12.65
C PHE A 168 19.59 -4.55 13.54
N CYS A 169 19.29 -3.29 13.85
CA CYS A 169 18.13 -2.84 14.63
C CYS A 169 17.44 -1.68 13.91
N PRO A 170 16.15 -1.44 14.19
CA PRO A 170 15.47 -0.22 13.76
C PRO A 170 16.07 1.02 14.44
N GLU A 171 15.72 2.19 13.95
CA GLU A 171 16.06 3.47 14.56
C GLU A 171 15.52 3.53 15.99
N LYS A 172 16.25 4.22 16.88
CA LYS A 172 15.93 4.32 18.31
C LYS A 172 15.89 2.96 19.03
N TRP A 173 16.51 1.93 18.47
CA TRP A 173 16.77 0.66 19.14
C TRP A 173 18.27 0.36 19.16
N ASN A 174 18.72 -0.26 20.24
CA ASN A 174 20.11 -0.60 20.47
C ASN A 174 20.35 -2.10 20.28
N LYS A 175 21.46 -2.43 19.63
CA LYS A 175 21.98 -3.81 19.57
C LYS A 175 22.30 -4.32 20.97
N VAL A 176 21.98 -5.60 21.21
CA VAL A 176 22.42 -6.34 22.40
C VAL A 176 23.68 -7.12 22.05
N GLU A 177 24.80 -6.77 22.69
CA GLU A 177 26.09 -7.41 22.46
C GLU A 177 26.07 -8.91 22.78
N GLY A 178 26.87 -9.68 22.03
CA GLY A 178 26.95 -11.14 22.18
C GLY A 178 25.73 -11.92 21.64
N THR A 179 24.80 -11.25 20.97
CA THR A 179 23.63 -11.90 20.34
C THR A 179 23.74 -11.88 18.81
N ILE A 180 23.05 -12.82 18.15
CA ILE A 180 23.02 -12.91 16.69
C ILE A 180 22.31 -11.70 16.08
N ARG A 181 21.09 -11.38 16.54
CA ARG A 181 20.30 -10.23 16.05
C ARG A 181 19.29 -9.72 17.08
N SER A 182 19.70 -9.50 18.33
CA SER A 182 18.80 -8.97 19.36
C SER A 182 18.87 -7.46 19.53
N CYS A 183 17.71 -6.83 19.65
CA CYS A 183 17.53 -5.39 19.79
C CYS A 183 16.75 -5.08 21.06
N LYS A 184 17.06 -3.96 21.71
CA LYS A 184 16.32 -3.40 22.85
C LYS A 184 15.99 -1.93 22.60
N PRO A 185 14.84 -1.40 23.07
CA PRO A 185 14.49 -0.01 22.84
C PRO A 185 15.50 0.95 23.48
N SER A 186 15.77 2.08 22.83
CA SER A 186 16.54 3.19 23.42
C SER A 186 15.66 4.04 24.34
N ARG A 187 16.25 5.06 24.96
CA ARG A 187 15.51 6.03 25.79
C ARG A 187 14.61 6.96 24.96
N ASP A 188 14.91 7.11 23.68
CA ASP A 188 14.22 8.03 22.77
C ASP A 188 13.08 7.34 22.00
N TYR A 189 12.94 6.02 22.17
CA TYR A 189 11.86 5.26 21.55
C TYR A 189 10.55 5.44 22.34
N MET A 190 9.54 5.99 21.66
CA MET A 190 8.24 6.34 22.26
C MET A 190 7.13 5.32 21.93
N GLY A 191 7.35 4.40 20.99
CA GLY A 191 6.33 3.42 20.56
C GLY A 191 5.98 2.34 21.59
N PRO A 192 5.04 1.44 21.29
CA PRO A 192 4.44 0.52 22.26
C PRO A 192 5.36 -0.61 22.75
N CYS A 193 6.40 -0.98 22.02
CA CYS A 193 7.21 -2.18 22.31
C CYS A 193 8.36 -1.91 23.30
N LYS A 194 8.24 -2.37 24.54
CA LYS A 194 9.19 -2.01 25.62
C LYS A 194 10.28 -3.06 25.94
N TYR A 195 10.26 -4.21 25.29
CA TYR A 195 11.14 -5.34 25.64
C TYR A 195 12.15 -5.69 24.53
N GLN A 196 13.22 -6.38 24.91
CA GLN A 196 14.20 -6.93 23.98
C GLN A 196 13.53 -7.99 23.08
N ILE A 197 13.91 -8.00 21.81
CA ILE A 197 13.48 -8.99 20.82
C ILE A 197 14.68 -9.53 20.03
N ASN A 198 14.60 -10.78 19.58
CA ASN A 198 15.59 -11.40 18.71
C ASN A 198 15.03 -11.60 17.29
N PHE A 199 15.67 -10.97 16.31
CA PHE A 199 15.30 -11.01 14.90
C PHE A 199 16.05 -12.06 14.08
N SER A 200 16.83 -12.96 14.70
CA SER A 200 17.70 -13.89 13.95
C SER A 200 16.95 -14.85 13.01
N GLY A 201 15.65 -15.07 13.23
CA GLY A 201 14.79 -15.90 12.38
C GLY A 201 13.78 -15.12 11.54
N TYR A 202 13.84 -13.80 11.53
CA TYR A 202 12.87 -12.97 10.84
C TYR A 202 13.26 -12.77 9.37
N ASN A 203 12.30 -12.92 8.48
CA ASN A 203 12.42 -12.45 7.10
C ASN A 203 11.97 -10.97 6.99
N ILE A 204 12.10 -10.37 5.81
CA ILE A 204 11.77 -8.95 5.58
C ILE A 204 10.30 -8.64 5.90
N GLU A 205 9.37 -9.50 5.51
CA GLU A 205 7.93 -9.32 5.76
C GLU A 205 7.62 -9.32 7.25
N MET A 206 8.21 -10.26 8.01
CA MET A 206 8.08 -10.30 9.47
C MET A 206 8.68 -9.07 10.15
N LEU A 207 9.79 -8.54 9.64
CA LEU A 207 10.38 -7.29 10.15
C LEU A 207 9.47 -6.10 9.88
N SER A 208 8.87 -6.05 8.69
CA SER A 208 7.91 -5.02 8.30
C SER A 208 6.65 -5.04 9.16
N ASP A 209 6.05 -6.22 9.37
CA ASP A 209 4.89 -6.39 10.23
C ASP A 209 5.19 -6.02 11.68
N TRP A 210 6.36 -6.40 12.17
CA TRP A 210 6.80 -6.01 13.50
C TRP A 210 7.03 -4.49 13.59
N SER A 211 7.59 -3.89 12.54
CA SER A 211 7.85 -2.44 12.44
C SER A 211 6.55 -1.65 12.57
N LEU A 212 5.49 -2.07 11.89
CA LEU A 212 4.15 -1.49 11.99
C LEU A 212 3.58 -1.64 13.41
N LYS A 213 3.54 -2.87 13.94
CA LYS A 213 2.97 -3.14 15.28
C LYS A 213 3.71 -2.41 16.42
N CYS A 214 5.01 -2.21 16.25
CA CYS A 214 5.85 -1.54 17.24
C CYS A 214 6.07 -0.06 16.94
N GLU A 215 5.54 0.51 15.84
CA GLU A 215 5.85 1.88 15.42
C GLU A 215 7.36 2.18 15.49
N ALA A 216 8.17 1.20 15.06
CA ALA A 216 9.61 1.17 15.20
C ALA A 216 10.21 0.97 13.82
N TRP A 217 10.80 2.01 13.27
CA TRP A 217 11.12 2.09 11.86
C TRP A 217 12.60 1.81 11.60
N TRP A 218 12.91 1.00 10.59
CA TRP A 218 14.28 0.95 10.05
C TRP A 218 14.56 2.21 9.27
N ALA A 219 15.84 2.59 9.17
CA ALA A 219 16.24 3.74 8.37
C ALA A 219 15.80 3.55 6.91
N CYS A 220 15.51 4.67 6.24
CA CYS A 220 15.31 4.65 4.80
C CYS A 220 16.64 4.43 4.08
N ASP A 221 16.66 3.49 3.15
CA ASP A 221 17.79 3.28 2.24
C ASP A 221 17.69 4.28 1.07
N HIS A 222 16.55 4.29 0.39
CA HIS A 222 16.25 5.18 -0.73
C HIS A 222 14.77 5.58 -0.77
N ILE A 223 14.46 6.66 -1.50
CA ILE A 223 13.10 7.14 -1.70
C ILE A 223 12.36 6.15 -2.58
N ASP A 224 11.12 5.83 -2.20
CA ASP A 224 10.22 5.03 -3.03
C ASP A 224 9.59 5.93 -4.09
N LEU A 225 10.34 6.17 -5.18
CA LEU A 225 9.95 7.09 -6.25
C LEU A 225 8.81 6.54 -7.14
N PHE A 226 8.44 5.27 -6.98
CA PHE A 226 7.42 4.62 -7.79
C PHE A 226 6.55 3.69 -6.93
N PRO A 227 5.67 4.23 -6.07
CA PRO A 227 4.64 3.42 -5.43
C PRO A 227 3.74 2.72 -6.47
N ASP A 228 3.66 3.29 -7.68
CA ASP A 228 2.91 2.77 -8.81
C ASP A 228 3.71 1.83 -9.71
N CYS A 229 5.01 1.56 -9.48
CA CYS A 229 5.79 0.58 -10.22
C CYS A 229 6.99 0.10 -9.40
N PRO A 230 6.85 -0.96 -8.59
CA PRO A 230 7.98 -1.53 -7.88
C PRO A 230 9.05 -1.99 -8.88
N ASP A 231 10.30 -1.60 -8.62
CA ASP A 231 11.49 -2.04 -9.35
C ASP A 231 11.58 -1.61 -10.83
N SER A 232 11.27 -0.33 -11.13
CA SER A 232 11.52 0.27 -12.45
C SER A 232 12.97 0.04 -12.95
N ASP A 233 13.94 0.14 -12.03
CA ASP A 233 15.36 0.03 -12.36
C ASP A 233 15.85 -1.44 -12.43
N VAL A 234 15.05 -2.37 -11.91
CA VAL A 234 15.36 -3.81 -11.84
C VAL A 234 14.19 -4.62 -12.39
N PRO A 235 14.05 -4.65 -13.73
CA PRO A 235 12.82 -5.07 -14.39
C PRO A 235 12.51 -6.57 -14.27
N ILE A 236 13.24 -7.38 -13.52
CA ILE A 236 13.06 -8.85 -13.48
C ILE A 236 12.78 -9.36 -12.05
N THR A 237 12.54 -8.47 -11.09
CA THR A 237 12.19 -8.91 -9.74
C THR A 237 10.80 -9.54 -9.71
N ALA A 238 10.54 -10.32 -8.66
CA ALA A 238 9.22 -10.87 -8.41
C ALA A 238 8.15 -9.76 -8.25
N ALA A 239 8.53 -8.60 -7.68
CA ALA A 239 7.63 -7.47 -7.50
C ALA A 239 7.29 -6.79 -8.85
N ALA A 240 8.28 -6.48 -9.69
CA ALA A 240 8.07 -5.97 -11.05
C ALA A 240 7.23 -6.94 -11.90
N THR A 241 7.47 -8.25 -11.76
CA THR A 241 6.71 -9.28 -12.48
C THR A 241 5.26 -9.32 -12.02
N ARG A 242 5.00 -9.29 -10.70
CA ARG A 242 3.64 -9.27 -10.14
C ARG A 242 2.87 -8.02 -10.56
N TRP A 243 3.53 -6.87 -10.58
CA TRP A 243 2.94 -5.61 -11.04
C TRP A 243 2.55 -5.65 -12.52
N ARG A 244 3.43 -6.16 -13.41
CA ARG A 244 3.10 -6.32 -14.84
C ARG A 244 1.96 -7.29 -15.08
N LEU A 245 1.88 -8.36 -14.29
CA LEU A 245 0.76 -9.30 -14.35
C LEU A 245 -0.54 -8.61 -13.92
N MET A 246 -0.52 -7.67 -12.98
CA MET A 246 -1.72 -6.91 -12.60
C MET A 246 -2.12 -5.87 -13.64
N LYS A 247 -1.16 -5.24 -14.32
CA LYS A 247 -1.41 -4.21 -15.34
C LYS A 247 -1.76 -4.74 -16.73
N ASN A 248 -1.18 -5.86 -17.15
CA ASN A 248 -1.49 -6.49 -18.45
C ASN A 248 -2.79 -7.32 -18.46
N TYR A 249 -3.52 -7.32 -17.35
CA TYR A 249 -4.85 -7.93 -17.21
C TYR A 249 -5.97 -6.87 -17.14
N GLN A 250 -5.66 -5.59 -17.40
CA GLN A 250 -6.64 -4.53 -17.69
C GLN A 250 -6.87 -4.44 -19.20
#